data_AF-A0A0M6XUU4-F1
#
_entry.id   AF-A0A0M6XUU4-F1
#
_cell.length_a   1.000
_cell.length_b   1.000
_cell.length_c   1.000
_cell.angle_alpha   90.00
_cell.angle_beta   90.00
_cell.angle_gamma   90.00
#
_symmetry.space_group_name_H-M   'P 1'
#
loop_
_entity.id
_entity.type
_entity.pdbx_description
1 polymer ?
#
loop_
_entity_poly.entity_id
_entity_poly.type
_entity_poly.pdbx_seq_one_letter_code
_entity_poly.pdbx_strand_id
1 'polypeptide(L)'
;MTARPSSPTAAALPDWVPLSARAYVAHAFEGRPLRDVAEATGCSASTVLRQVRRIEQRRDDPLVDEMIERLARAATKPNDLPDAKDAPQMSALPSRATLIDDDTLNREAKRILRRLCEGDAFLAVGQGMPQAVVLRENGDTPTRTATVSKAVAQAFVLKDWVSCFKAGRITRYRITEAGRAALRRLLSDTLTARVEARGMAEAPSPFLTQHMEMAERVFSDPRGDETLRINLAESPLGGLARKKDRDGKPFLSMDLVIAGERLREDFERAQMGPRVGQNWERFLTAGGRGQMGPGTNCSGPEDARERVSMALRALGPGLADVVLRVCCFLEGMETAEKRMGWAARSGKIVLRIALQRLAGHYDGLHR
;
A
#
# COMPACT_ATOMS: atom_id res chain seq x y z
N MET A 1 -34.17 39.09 -6.97
CA MET A 1 -33.03 38.40 -6.33
C MET A 1 -33.07 36.95 -6.79
N THR A 2 -32.39 36.65 -7.89
CA THR A 2 -32.37 35.31 -8.49
C THR A 2 -31.33 34.45 -7.78
N ALA A 3 -31.79 33.42 -7.09
CA ALA A 3 -30.94 32.39 -6.51
C ALA A 3 -30.16 31.71 -7.65
N ARG A 4 -28.82 31.86 -7.64
CA ARG A 4 -27.93 31.09 -8.51
C ARG A 4 -28.04 29.61 -8.12
N PRO A 5 -28.26 28.67 -9.05
CA PRO A 5 -28.20 27.26 -8.74
C PRO A 5 -26.76 26.90 -8.32
N SER A 6 -26.63 26.28 -7.16
CA SER A 6 -25.42 25.67 -6.64
C SER A 6 -24.81 24.73 -7.69
N SER A 7 -23.62 25.06 -8.19
CA SER A 7 -22.96 24.34 -9.28
C SER A 7 -22.47 22.96 -8.81
N PRO A 8 -22.94 21.83 -9.39
CA PRO A 8 -22.45 20.51 -9.05
C PRO A 8 -21.54 19.99 -10.18
N THR A 9 -20.26 20.37 -10.17
CA THR A 9 -19.24 19.77 -11.07
C THR A 9 -17.85 19.71 -10.41
N ALA A 10 -17.81 19.52 -9.09
CA ALA A 10 -16.62 19.11 -8.35
C ALA A 10 -16.80 17.74 -7.66
N ALA A 11 -18.03 17.20 -7.67
CA ALA A 11 -18.48 16.11 -6.80
C ALA A 11 -18.29 14.68 -7.35
N ALA A 12 -17.76 14.50 -8.56
CA ALA A 12 -17.63 13.16 -9.17
C ALA A 12 -16.25 12.52 -9.03
N LEU A 13 -15.22 13.30 -8.70
CA LEU A 13 -13.83 12.81 -8.61
C LEU A 13 -13.44 12.52 -7.15
N PRO A 14 -12.72 11.41 -6.87
CA PRO A 14 -12.24 11.04 -5.53
C PRO A 14 -11.35 12.11 -4.90
N ASP A 15 -11.40 12.23 -3.57
CA ASP A 15 -10.71 13.28 -2.80
C ASP A 15 -9.20 13.24 -2.96
N TRP A 16 -8.63 12.06 -3.20
CA TRP A 16 -7.20 11.93 -3.45
C TRP A 16 -6.70 12.68 -4.69
N VAL A 17 -7.57 12.99 -5.66
CA VAL A 17 -7.19 13.62 -6.94
C VAL A 17 -6.74 15.06 -6.68
N PRO A 18 -5.50 15.44 -7.02
CA PRO A 18 -4.98 16.78 -6.77
C PRO A 18 -5.81 17.89 -7.45
N LEU A 19 -5.90 19.05 -6.79
CA LEU A 19 -6.59 20.23 -7.35
C LEU A 19 -6.08 20.60 -8.75
N SER A 20 -4.77 20.45 -9.00
CA SER A 20 -4.21 20.72 -10.33
C SER A 20 -4.75 19.80 -11.42
N ALA A 21 -4.96 18.52 -11.11
CA ALA A 21 -5.56 17.57 -12.05
C ALA A 21 -7.05 17.85 -12.26
N ARG A 22 -7.78 18.19 -11.20
CA ARG A 22 -9.20 18.59 -11.27
C ARG A 22 -9.39 19.84 -12.14
N ALA A 23 -8.59 20.88 -11.90
CA ALA A 23 -8.61 22.11 -12.67
C ALA A 23 -8.26 21.89 -14.14
N TYR A 24 -7.27 21.03 -14.41
CA TYR A 24 -6.91 20.65 -15.76
C TYR A 24 -8.03 19.90 -16.48
N VAL A 25 -8.67 18.91 -15.85
CA VAL A 25 -9.79 18.17 -16.44
C VAL A 25 -10.97 19.10 -16.74
N ALA A 26 -11.35 19.96 -15.78
CA ALA A 26 -12.43 20.93 -15.96
C ALA A 26 -12.15 21.93 -17.11
N HIS A 27 -10.91 22.38 -17.25
CA HIS A 27 -10.55 23.31 -18.32
C HIS A 27 -10.41 22.64 -19.69
N ALA A 28 -9.58 21.60 -19.78
CA ALA A 28 -9.16 21.00 -21.04
C ALA A 28 -10.18 20.01 -21.62
N PHE A 29 -11.00 19.35 -20.79
CA PHE A 29 -11.95 18.33 -21.24
C PHE A 29 -13.41 18.75 -21.08
N GLU A 30 -13.77 19.50 -20.02
CA GLU A 30 -15.14 20.03 -19.86
C GLU A 30 -15.34 21.39 -20.55
N GLY A 31 -14.28 21.99 -21.10
CA GLY A 31 -14.35 23.27 -21.84
C GLY A 31 -14.62 24.50 -20.96
N ARG A 32 -14.49 24.38 -19.63
CA ARG A 32 -14.77 25.49 -18.70
C ARG A 32 -13.68 26.55 -18.79
N PRO A 33 -14.00 27.86 -18.87
CA PRO A 33 -12.99 28.89 -18.88
C PRO A 33 -12.30 28.99 -17.51
N LEU A 34 -11.03 29.40 -17.51
CA LEU A 34 -10.20 29.45 -16.29
C LEU A 34 -10.82 30.27 -15.15
N ARG A 35 -11.58 31.32 -15.49
CA ARG A 35 -12.27 32.18 -14.51
C ARG A 35 -13.39 31.44 -13.78
N ASP A 36 -14.16 30.62 -14.49
CA ASP A 36 -15.27 29.85 -13.90
C ASP A 36 -14.75 28.71 -13.01
N VAL A 37 -13.64 28.09 -13.40
CA VAL A 37 -12.94 27.12 -12.55
C VAL A 37 -12.39 27.80 -11.29
N ALA A 38 -11.85 29.01 -11.43
CA ALA A 38 -11.35 29.80 -10.31
C ALA A 38 -12.46 30.20 -9.32
N GLU A 39 -13.61 30.68 -9.82
CA GLU A 39 -14.78 31.00 -8.99
C GLU A 39 -15.30 29.76 -8.25
N ALA A 40 -15.41 28.62 -8.94
CA ALA A 40 -15.90 27.37 -8.32
C ALA A 40 -14.95 26.79 -7.26
N THR A 41 -13.64 27.07 -7.35
CA THR A 41 -12.62 26.60 -6.41
C THR A 41 -12.23 27.63 -5.35
N GLY A 42 -12.80 28.84 -5.41
CA GLY A 42 -12.45 29.95 -4.51
C GLY A 42 -11.01 30.45 -4.67
N CYS A 43 -10.40 30.26 -5.85
CA CYS A 43 -9.02 30.63 -6.15
C CYS A 43 -8.95 31.76 -7.20
N SER A 44 -7.76 32.33 -7.43
CA SER A 44 -7.53 33.27 -8.53
C SER A 44 -7.34 32.55 -9.86
N ALA A 45 -7.74 33.18 -10.98
CA ALA A 45 -7.52 32.63 -12.32
C ALA A 45 -6.03 32.37 -12.64
N SER A 46 -5.11 33.17 -12.07
CA SER A 46 -3.67 32.94 -12.19
C SER A 46 -3.20 31.66 -11.50
N THR A 47 -3.84 31.27 -10.40
CA THR A 47 -3.55 30.01 -9.69
C THR A 47 -4.03 28.81 -10.52
N VAL A 48 -5.23 28.90 -11.08
CA VAL A 48 -5.77 27.86 -11.99
C VAL A 48 -4.89 27.70 -13.22
N LEU A 49 -4.43 28.81 -13.84
CA LEU A 49 -3.51 28.75 -14.97
C LEU A 49 -2.19 28.03 -14.62
N ARG A 50 -1.62 28.31 -13.43
CA ARG A 50 -0.41 27.60 -12.95
C ARG A 50 -0.67 26.11 -12.75
N GLN A 51 -1.84 25.76 -12.20
CA GLN A 51 -2.26 24.37 -12.00
C GLN A 51 -2.40 23.61 -13.33
N VAL A 52 -3.03 24.22 -14.33
CA VAL A 52 -3.20 23.66 -15.68
C VAL A 52 -1.83 23.43 -16.32
N ARG A 53 -0.97 24.46 -16.36
CA ARG A 53 0.38 24.36 -16.94
C ARG A 53 1.25 23.29 -16.27
N ARG A 54 1.11 23.11 -14.95
CA ARG A 54 1.83 22.05 -14.22
C ARG A 54 1.43 20.65 -14.72
N ILE A 55 0.18 20.43 -15.11
CA ILE A 55 -0.25 19.15 -15.68
C ILE A 55 0.22 19.01 -17.12
N GLU A 56 0.12 20.06 -17.94
CA GLU A 56 0.60 20.08 -19.34
C GLU A 56 2.06 19.65 -19.45
N GLN A 57 2.93 20.24 -18.62
CA GLN A 57 4.37 19.91 -18.58
C GLN A 57 4.69 18.47 -18.17
N ARG A 58 3.71 17.75 -17.62
CA ARG A 58 3.86 16.38 -17.13
C ARG A 58 3.17 15.36 -18.03
N ARG A 59 2.49 15.78 -19.09
CA ARG A 59 1.80 14.88 -20.06
C ARG A 59 2.77 14.00 -20.83
N ASP A 60 4.06 14.35 -20.88
CA ASP A 60 5.10 13.50 -21.47
C ASP A 60 5.32 12.19 -20.68
N ASP A 61 4.87 12.13 -19.42
CA ASP A 61 4.86 10.89 -18.64
C ASP A 61 3.64 10.03 -19.00
N PRO A 62 3.81 8.82 -19.56
CA PRO A 62 2.70 7.96 -19.97
C PRO A 62 1.71 7.65 -18.83
N LEU A 63 2.17 7.60 -17.58
CA LEU A 63 1.29 7.36 -16.44
C LEU A 63 0.42 8.57 -16.12
N VAL A 64 0.94 9.78 -16.29
CA VAL A 64 0.17 11.01 -16.10
C VAL A 64 -0.88 11.12 -17.20
N ASP A 65 -0.47 10.95 -18.45
CA ASP A 65 -1.33 11.04 -19.62
C ASP A 65 -2.54 10.09 -19.53
N GLU A 66 -2.29 8.79 -19.35
CA GLU A 66 -3.33 7.79 -19.21
C GLU A 66 -4.27 8.04 -18.01
N MET A 67 -3.73 8.54 -16.90
CA MET A 67 -4.53 8.83 -15.70
C MET A 67 -5.43 10.05 -15.92
N ILE A 68 -4.92 11.10 -16.56
CA ILE A 68 -5.68 12.30 -16.90
C ILE A 68 -6.82 11.95 -17.85
N GLU A 69 -6.58 11.12 -18.86
CA GLU A 69 -7.66 10.63 -19.72
C GLU A 69 -8.71 9.81 -18.93
N ARG A 70 -8.27 8.99 -17.98
CA ARG A 70 -9.19 8.21 -17.14
C ARG A 70 -10.04 9.12 -16.26
N LEU A 71 -9.44 10.18 -15.70
CA LEU A 71 -10.16 11.19 -14.92
C LEU A 71 -11.16 11.95 -15.80
N ALA A 72 -10.77 12.31 -17.03
CA ALA A 72 -11.66 12.96 -17.98
C ALA A 72 -12.87 12.07 -18.31
N ARG A 73 -12.65 10.79 -18.66
CA ARG A 73 -13.74 9.83 -18.90
C ARG A 73 -14.66 9.63 -17.69
N ALA A 74 -14.13 9.72 -16.48
CA ALA A 74 -14.92 9.61 -15.25
C ALA A 74 -15.71 10.90 -14.93
N ALA A 75 -15.22 12.06 -15.38
CA ALA A 75 -15.87 13.36 -15.18
C ALA A 75 -16.96 13.66 -16.22
N THR A 76 -16.84 13.15 -17.45
CA THR A 76 -17.85 13.33 -18.50
C THR A 76 -19.16 12.62 -18.13
N LYS A 77 -20.28 13.36 -18.19
CA LYS A 77 -21.62 12.79 -17.97
C LYS A 77 -22.00 11.87 -19.14
N PRO A 78 -22.79 10.80 -18.90
CA PRO A 78 -23.17 9.85 -19.96
C PRO A 78 -24.04 10.42 -21.09
N ASN A 79 -24.46 11.69 -21.02
CA ASN A 79 -25.36 12.30 -21.99
C ASN A 79 -24.68 13.24 -23.01
N ASP A 80 -23.35 13.42 -22.91
CA ASP A 80 -22.56 14.30 -23.81
C ASP A 80 -21.71 13.51 -24.83
N LEU A 81 -21.96 12.20 -24.99
CA LEU A 81 -21.41 11.45 -26.12
C LEU A 81 -22.15 11.91 -27.38
N PRO A 82 -21.44 12.32 -28.45
CA PRO A 82 -22.10 12.68 -29.71
C PRO A 82 -22.93 11.49 -30.18
N ASP A 83 -24.18 11.74 -30.59
CA ASP A 83 -25.12 10.77 -31.11
C ASP A 83 -24.43 9.85 -32.14
N ALA A 84 -24.01 8.68 -31.68
CA ALA A 84 -23.51 7.61 -32.53
C ALA A 84 -24.73 6.98 -33.22
N LYS A 85 -25.31 7.70 -34.18
CA LYS A 85 -26.49 7.27 -34.91
C LYS A 85 -26.20 6.16 -35.94
N ASP A 86 -24.93 5.74 -36.11
CA ASP A 86 -24.52 4.72 -37.08
C ASP A 86 -23.45 3.75 -36.55
N ALA A 87 -23.65 3.12 -35.38
CA ALA A 87 -22.82 1.98 -34.95
C ALA A 87 -23.68 0.74 -34.62
N PRO A 88 -23.36 -0.45 -35.17
CA PRO A 88 -24.16 -1.65 -34.97
C PRO A 88 -24.14 -2.08 -33.50
N GLN A 89 -25.32 -2.41 -32.98
CA GLN A 89 -25.50 -3.02 -31.67
C GLN A 89 -24.76 -4.35 -31.61
N MET A 90 -23.68 -4.44 -30.83
CA MET A 90 -23.37 -5.63 -30.03
C MET A 90 -22.23 -5.40 -29.02
N SER A 91 -22.44 -6.01 -27.84
CA SER A 91 -21.49 -6.35 -26.77
C SER A 91 -20.93 -5.23 -25.88
N ALA A 92 -21.40 -5.27 -24.62
CA ALA A 92 -20.83 -4.71 -23.40
C ALA A 92 -20.42 -3.23 -23.43
N LEU A 93 -21.27 -2.37 -22.84
CA LEU A 93 -20.84 -1.05 -22.37
C LEU A 93 -19.48 -1.18 -21.66
N PRO A 94 -18.45 -0.39 -22.03
CA PRO A 94 -17.19 -0.42 -21.32
C PRO A 94 -17.48 -0.16 -19.84
N SER A 95 -17.15 -1.15 -19.01
CA SER A 95 -17.26 -1.05 -17.56
C SER A 95 -16.72 0.31 -17.12
N ARG A 96 -17.56 1.11 -16.45
CA ARG A 96 -17.20 2.42 -15.88
C ARG A 96 -15.76 2.35 -15.39
N ALA A 97 -14.89 3.25 -15.87
CA ALA A 97 -13.52 3.31 -15.42
C ALA A 97 -13.51 3.58 -13.91
N THR A 98 -13.47 2.51 -13.12
CA THR A 98 -13.69 2.57 -11.68
C THR A 98 -12.43 3.19 -11.11
N LEU A 99 -12.53 4.47 -10.75
CA LEU A 99 -11.43 5.15 -10.08
C LEU A 99 -11.18 4.46 -8.74
N ILE A 100 -9.91 4.40 -8.34
CA ILE A 100 -9.52 3.81 -7.06
C ILE A 100 -10.08 4.69 -5.94
N ASP A 101 -10.58 4.04 -4.88
CA ASP A 101 -11.04 4.73 -3.67
C ASP A 101 -9.86 5.18 -2.79
N ASP A 102 -10.13 6.17 -1.94
CA ASP A 102 -9.14 6.74 -1.03
C ASP A 102 -8.56 5.71 -0.06
N ASP A 103 -9.37 4.76 0.42
CA ASP A 103 -8.96 3.73 1.37
C ASP A 103 -7.94 2.75 0.77
N THR A 104 -8.19 2.27 -0.45
CA THR A 104 -7.28 1.40 -1.19
C THR A 104 -6.01 2.15 -1.53
N LEU A 105 -6.11 3.41 -1.96
CA LEU A 105 -4.94 4.23 -2.23
C LEU A 105 -4.08 4.40 -0.96
N ASN A 106 -4.68 4.75 0.17
CA ASN A 106 -3.98 4.94 1.44
C ASN A 106 -3.36 3.65 1.97
N ARG A 107 -4.02 2.50 1.79
CA ARG A 107 -3.48 1.18 2.15
C ARG A 107 -2.25 0.84 1.33
N GLU A 108 -2.35 0.95 -0.01
CA GLU A 108 -1.23 0.68 -0.91
C GLU A 108 -0.10 1.70 -0.73
N ALA A 109 -0.42 2.97 -0.44
CA ALA A 109 0.57 4.01 -0.17
C ALA A 109 1.47 3.64 1.02
N LYS A 110 0.89 3.20 2.14
CA LYS A 110 1.66 2.78 3.33
C LYS A 110 2.60 1.61 3.01
N ARG A 111 2.12 0.63 2.24
CA ARG A 111 2.91 -0.54 1.84
C ARG A 111 4.03 -0.18 0.86
N ILE A 112 3.70 0.51 -0.22
CA ILE A 112 4.62 0.75 -1.33
C ILE A 112 5.62 1.87 -1.03
N LEU A 113 5.18 2.99 -0.45
CA LEU A 113 6.08 4.10 -0.14
C LEU A 113 7.11 3.70 0.93
N ARG A 114 6.74 2.82 1.89
CA ARG A 114 7.70 2.27 2.85
C ARG A 114 8.82 1.50 2.16
N ARG A 115 8.50 0.68 1.15
CA ARG A 115 9.50 -0.06 0.36
C ARG A 115 10.32 0.85 -0.54
N LEU A 116 9.73 1.89 -1.11
CA LEU A 116 10.46 2.88 -1.91
C LEU A 116 11.36 3.81 -1.07
N CYS A 117 11.14 3.91 0.24
CA CYS A 117 12.06 4.58 1.17
C CYS A 117 13.31 3.74 1.50
N GLU A 118 13.30 2.45 1.18
CA GLU A 118 14.47 1.61 1.37
C GLU A 118 15.55 1.96 0.32
N GLY A 119 16.84 1.81 0.67
CA GLY A 119 17.95 2.11 -0.24
C GLY A 119 17.83 1.35 -1.56
N ASP A 120 18.14 2.03 -2.66
CA ASP A 120 18.18 1.47 -4.02
C ASP A 120 16.87 0.84 -4.53
N ALA A 121 15.74 1.22 -3.91
CA ALA A 121 14.42 0.83 -4.36
C ALA A 121 13.87 1.76 -5.45
N PHE A 122 13.23 1.19 -6.47
CA PHE A 122 12.52 1.92 -7.51
C PHE A 122 11.26 1.19 -7.96
N LEU A 123 10.28 1.97 -8.44
CA LEU A 123 9.05 1.45 -9.03
C LEU A 123 9.24 1.33 -10.55
N ALA A 124 9.04 0.14 -11.11
CA ALA A 124 9.14 -0.16 -12.52
C ALA A 124 7.76 -0.40 -13.13
N VAL A 125 7.51 0.21 -14.28
CA VAL A 125 6.23 0.13 -15.00
C VAL A 125 6.51 -0.18 -16.46
N GLY A 126 6.11 -1.35 -16.92
CA GLY A 126 6.22 -1.73 -18.33
C GLY A 126 5.08 -1.15 -19.17
N GLN A 127 5.37 -0.81 -20.43
CA GLN A 127 4.32 -0.50 -21.40
C GLN A 127 3.40 -1.72 -21.59
N GLY A 128 2.09 -1.50 -21.54
CA GLY A 128 1.08 -2.57 -21.65
C GLY A 128 0.93 -3.48 -20.42
N MET A 129 1.73 -3.29 -19.36
CA MET A 129 1.59 -4.09 -18.14
C MET A 129 0.49 -3.54 -17.22
N PRO A 130 -0.41 -4.38 -16.68
CA PRO A 130 -1.49 -3.93 -15.78
C PRO A 130 -1.00 -3.65 -14.35
N GLN A 131 0.25 -4.00 -14.04
CA GLN A 131 0.84 -3.86 -12.71
C GLN A 131 2.21 -3.17 -12.78
N ALA A 132 2.54 -2.47 -11.70
CA ALA A 132 3.84 -1.88 -11.45
C ALA A 132 4.55 -2.65 -10.34
N VAL A 133 5.87 -2.78 -10.44
CA VAL A 133 6.68 -3.62 -9.55
C VAL A 133 7.69 -2.75 -8.82
N VAL A 134 7.78 -2.91 -7.50
CA VAL A 134 8.87 -2.32 -6.72
C VAL A 134 10.03 -3.30 -6.74
N LEU A 135 11.14 -2.82 -7.27
CA LEU A 135 12.40 -3.56 -7.36
C LEU A 135 13.43 -2.88 -6.47
N ARG A 136 14.39 -3.67 -6.00
CA ARG A 136 15.50 -3.22 -5.18
C ARG A 136 16.80 -3.78 -5.77
N GLU A 137 17.76 -2.92 -6.00
CA GLU A 137 19.09 -3.29 -6.52
C GLU A 137 20.03 -3.66 -5.37
N ASN A 138 19.81 -4.83 -4.75
CA ASN A 138 20.71 -5.40 -3.72
C ASN A 138 21.58 -6.51 -4.35
N GLY A 139 22.52 -6.17 -5.24
CA GLY A 139 23.46 -7.12 -5.85
C GLY A 139 23.27 -7.31 -7.37
N ASP A 140 23.68 -8.48 -7.88
CA ASP A 140 23.78 -8.77 -9.33
C ASP A 140 22.40 -8.97 -10.01
N THR A 141 21.37 -9.32 -9.23
CA THR A 141 19.98 -9.43 -9.69
C THR A 141 19.02 -8.59 -8.85
N PRO A 142 18.19 -7.73 -9.46
CA PRO A 142 17.22 -6.92 -8.72
C PRO A 142 16.15 -7.81 -8.08
N THR A 143 15.93 -7.63 -6.78
CA THR A 143 14.93 -8.36 -6.02
C THR A 143 13.59 -7.66 -6.09
N ARG A 144 12.51 -8.43 -6.22
CA ARG A 144 11.14 -7.91 -6.29
C ARG A 144 10.55 -7.80 -4.89
N THR A 145 10.43 -6.57 -4.39
CA THR A 145 9.97 -6.29 -3.01
C THR A 145 8.45 -6.18 -2.91
N ALA A 146 7.79 -5.58 -3.92
CA ALA A 146 6.35 -5.40 -3.90
C ALA A 146 5.76 -5.25 -5.30
N THR A 147 4.44 -5.27 -5.41
CA THR A 147 3.73 -5.04 -6.68
C THR A 147 2.40 -4.40 -6.40
N VAL A 148 2.03 -3.51 -7.30
CA VAL A 148 0.88 -2.64 -7.15
C VAL A 148 0.17 -2.53 -8.51
N SER A 149 -1.12 -2.21 -8.52
CA SER A 149 -1.83 -2.00 -9.78
C SER A 149 -1.29 -0.76 -10.50
N LYS A 150 -1.37 -0.77 -11.85
CA LYS A 150 -1.01 0.41 -12.65
C LYS A 150 -1.79 1.65 -12.24
N ALA A 151 -3.06 1.47 -11.87
CA ALA A 151 -3.93 2.56 -11.45
C ALA A 151 -3.44 3.25 -10.16
N VAL A 152 -2.90 2.50 -9.18
CA VAL A 152 -2.34 3.10 -7.97
C VAL A 152 -0.99 3.76 -8.26
N ALA A 153 -0.15 3.15 -9.12
CA ALA A 153 1.09 3.78 -9.58
C ALA A 153 0.82 5.12 -10.27
N GLN A 154 -0.21 5.19 -11.11
CA GLN A 154 -0.71 6.41 -11.74
C GLN A 154 -1.10 7.47 -10.72
N ALA A 155 -1.82 7.08 -9.66
CA ALA A 155 -2.17 7.99 -8.57
C ALA A 155 -0.93 8.51 -7.84
N PHE A 156 0.09 7.67 -7.58
CA PHE A 156 1.33 8.10 -6.93
C PHE A 156 2.10 9.11 -7.77
N VAL A 157 2.21 8.87 -9.09
CA VAL A 157 2.82 9.83 -10.00
C VAL A 157 2.00 11.12 -9.98
N LEU A 158 0.68 11.07 -10.16
CA LEU A 158 -0.16 12.27 -10.22
C LEU A 158 -0.06 13.13 -8.94
N LYS A 159 -0.05 12.50 -7.76
CA LYS A 159 0.15 13.13 -6.43
C LYS A 159 1.60 13.55 -6.14
N ASP A 160 2.50 13.36 -7.09
CA ASP A 160 3.92 13.73 -6.99
C ASP A 160 4.66 12.96 -5.87
N TRP A 161 4.19 11.76 -5.53
CA TRP A 161 4.83 10.90 -4.53
C TRP A 161 6.01 10.12 -5.10
N VAL A 162 5.98 9.87 -6.41
CA VAL A 162 7.08 9.27 -7.16
C VAL A 162 7.30 10.07 -8.44
N SER A 163 8.55 10.16 -8.88
CA SER A 163 8.94 10.86 -10.11
C SER A 163 9.73 9.94 -11.04
N CYS A 164 9.51 10.10 -12.34
CA CYS A 164 10.25 9.37 -13.36
C CYS A 164 11.72 9.83 -13.37
N PHE A 165 12.65 8.88 -13.39
CA PHE A 165 14.09 9.17 -13.58
C PHE A 165 14.69 8.44 -14.79
N LYS A 166 13.98 7.46 -15.36
CA LYS A 166 14.40 6.76 -16.58
C LYS A 166 13.17 6.30 -17.34
N ALA A 167 12.94 6.90 -18.51
CA ALA A 167 11.88 6.52 -19.44
C ALA A 167 12.39 5.53 -20.50
N GLY A 168 11.49 4.67 -21.00
CA GLY A 168 11.78 3.67 -22.02
C GLY A 168 10.68 2.61 -22.11
N ARG A 169 11.01 1.40 -22.57
CA ARG A 169 10.07 0.24 -22.58
C ARG A 169 9.57 -0.10 -21.16
N ILE A 170 10.44 0.11 -20.18
CA ILE A 170 10.12 0.05 -18.75
C ILE A 170 10.49 1.41 -18.17
N THR A 171 9.48 2.15 -17.72
CA THR A 171 9.66 3.43 -17.04
C THR A 171 9.96 3.17 -15.57
N ARG A 172 11.00 3.81 -15.04
CA ARG A 172 11.42 3.69 -13.64
C ARG A 172 11.16 4.99 -12.88
N TYR A 173 10.63 4.83 -11.68
CA TYR A 173 10.25 5.92 -10.79
C TYR A 173 10.94 5.76 -9.43
N ARG A 174 11.29 6.89 -8.81
CA ARG A 174 11.85 6.96 -7.45
C ARG A 174 10.93 7.77 -6.55
N ILE A 175 10.95 7.50 -5.24
CA ILE A 175 10.21 8.30 -4.27
C ILE A 175 10.72 9.75 -4.21
N THR A 176 9.79 10.70 -4.14
CA THR A 176 10.08 12.14 -3.97
C THR A 176 10.08 12.53 -2.49
N GLU A 177 10.48 13.76 -2.18
CA GLU A 177 10.31 14.33 -0.84
C GLU A 177 8.83 14.43 -0.44
N ALA A 178 7.96 14.77 -1.39
CA ALA A 178 6.52 14.82 -1.17
C ALA A 178 5.95 13.43 -0.85
N GLY A 179 6.44 12.37 -1.50
CA GLY A 179 6.09 10.99 -1.19
C GLY A 179 6.54 10.57 0.21
N ARG A 180 7.78 10.91 0.59
CA ARG A 180 8.30 10.67 1.95
C ARG A 180 7.48 11.41 3.01
N ALA A 181 7.10 12.67 2.74
CA ALA A 181 6.25 13.45 3.64
C ALA A 181 4.83 12.88 3.74
N ALA A 182 4.25 12.41 2.63
CA ALA A 182 2.95 11.75 2.62
C ALA A 182 2.95 10.45 3.43
N LEU A 183 4.00 9.63 3.29
CA LEU A 183 4.16 8.42 4.10
C LEU A 183 4.21 8.76 5.60
N ARG A 184 5.01 9.76 6.01
CA ARG A 184 5.07 10.21 7.41
C ARG A 184 3.69 10.62 7.96
N ARG A 185 2.90 11.35 7.17
CA ARG A 185 1.52 11.74 7.55
C ARG A 185 0.60 10.53 7.70
N LEU A 186 0.56 9.65 6.70
CA LEU A 186 -0.26 8.44 6.71
C LEU A 186 0.06 7.52 7.90
N LEU A 187 1.32 7.44 8.29
CA LEU A 187 1.75 6.68 9.46
C LEU A 187 1.31 7.36 10.75
N SER A 188 1.49 8.68 10.87
CA SER A 188 1.01 9.47 12.01
C SER A 188 -0.50 9.33 12.20
N ASP A 189 -1.29 9.48 11.14
CA ASP A 189 -2.76 9.37 11.20
C ASP A 189 -3.21 7.98 11.66
N THR A 190 -2.51 6.94 11.24
CA THR A 190 -2.78 5.56 11.68
C THR A 190 -2.49 5.38 13.17
N LEU A 191 -1.45 6.05 13.68
CA LEU A 191 -1.11 6.03 15.10
C LEU A 191 -2.15 6.80 15.92
N THR A 192 -2.54 8.00 15.49
CA THR A 192 -3.60 8.79 16.15
C THR A 192 -4.90 8.01 16.25
N ALA A 193 -5.36 7.42 15.14
CA ALA A 193 -6.57 6.60 15.13
C ALA A 193 -6.49 5.40 16.09
N ARG A 194 -5.29 4.81 16.26
CA ARG A 194 -5.07 3.72 17.23
C ARG A 194 -5.07 4.20 18.67
N VAL A 195 -4.60 5.41 18.95
CA VAL A 195 -4.63 6.03 20.29
C VAL A 195 -6.07 6.40 20.67
N GLU A 196 -6.80 7.02 19.74
CA GLU A 196 -8.21 7.37 19.91
C GLU A 196 -9.09 6.12 20.12
N ALA A 197 -8.89 5.07 19.32
CA ALA A 197 -9.59 3.79 19.50
C ALA A 197 -9.28 3.11 20.84
N ARG A 198 -8.20 3.50 21.52
CA ARG A 198 -7.80 2.99 22.83
C ARG A 198 -8.34 3.83 24.00
N GLY A 199 -9.08 4.91 23.72
CA GLY A 199 -9.80 5.69 24.73
C GLY A 199 -8.92 6.52 25.67
N MET A 200 -7.73 6.95 25.23
CA MET A 200 -6.88 7.87 26.01
C MET A 200 -7.12 9.31 25.56
N ALA A 201 -7.66 10.13 26.45
CA ALA A 201 -8.10 11.51 26.19
C ALA A 201 -7.01 12.59 26.35
N GLU A 202 -5.74 12.22 26.54
CA GLU A 202 -4.64 13.19 26.62
C GLU A 202 -3.92 13.31 25.28
N ALA A 203 -3.65 14.54 24.86
CA ALA A 203 -2.81 14.85 23.73
C ALA A 203 -1.47 14.08 23.87
N PRO A 204 -0.94 13.48 22.79
CA PRO A 204 0.31 12.73 22.88
C PRO A 204 1.40 13.65 23.43
N SER A 205 1.96 13.29 24.58
CA SER A 205 3.02 14.09 25.19
C SER A 205 4.22 14.15 24.23
N PRO A 206 4.92 15.29 24.13
CA PRO A 206 6.12 15.42 23.29
C PRO A 206 7.25 14.42 23.65
N PHE A 207 7.11 13.71 24.77
CA PHE A 207 7.98 12.62 25.20
C PHE A 207 7.74 11.31 24.41
N LEU A 208 6.51 11.04 23.95
CA LEU A 208 6.20 9.89 23.07
C LEU A 208 6.85 10.02 21.69
N THR A 209 7.05 11.26 21.23
CA THR A 209 7.72 11.60 19.97
C THR A 209 9.24 11.46 20.06
N GLN A 210 9.83 11.59 21.26
CA GLN A 210 11.27 11.44 21.50
C GLN A 210 11.71 9.99 21.68
N HIS A 211 10.83 9.09 22.13
CA HIS A 211 11.11 7.65 22.21
C HIS A 211 10.77 6.89 20.92
N MET A 212 10.83 7.56 19.76
CA MET A 212 10.99 6.91 18.45
C MET A 212 12.42 6.35 18.31
N GLU A 213 12.85 5.50 19.25
CA GLU A 213 14.04 4.69 19.03
C GLU A 213 13.72 3.74 17.87
N MET A 214 14.17 4.14 16.68
CA MET A 214 14.43 3.25 15.58
C MET A 214 15.36 2.17 16.12
N ALA A 215 14.80 1.04 16.55
CA ALA A 215 15.60 -0.15 16.79
C ALA A 215 16.04 -0.68 15.43
N GLU A 216 16.98 0.02 14.78
CA GLU A 216 17.76 -0.53 13.69
C GLU A 216 18.65 -1.62 14.29
N ARG A 217 18.30 -2.88 14.04
CA ARG A 217 19.26 -3.97 14.25
C ARG A 217 19.48 -4.67 12.92
N VAL A 218 20.69 -4.51 12.42
CA VAL A 218 21.23 -5.21 11.26
C VAL A 218 21.43 -6.67 11.66
N PHE A 219 20.85 -7.59 10.88
CA PHE A 219 21.20 -9.01 10.93
C PHE A 219 21.81 -9.37 9.59
N SER A 220 22.97 -10.03 9.63
CA SER A 220 23.59 -10.61 8.45
C SER A 220 23.01 -12.00 8.22
N ASP A 221 22.45 -12.22 7.04
CA ASP A 221 22.12 -13.54 6.52
C ASP A 221 23.33 -14.05 5.71
N PRO A 222 23.87 -15.25 5.97
CA PRO A 222 24.99 -15.80 5.21
C PRO A 222 24.67 -16.12 3.74
N ARG A 223 23.42 -15.95 3.28
CA ARG A 223 23.02 -16.00 1.85
C ARG A 223 22.77 -14.61 1.23
N GLY A 224 23.04 -13.53 1.96
CA GLY A 224 23.02 -12.14 1.50
C GLY A 224 22.53 -11.20 2.60
N ASP A 225 23.21 -10.07 2.83
CA ASP A 225 22.88 -9.08 3.86
C ASP A 225 21.47 -8.47 3.68
N GLU A 226 20.45 -9.15 4.20
CA GLU A 226 19.09 -8.63 4.24
C GLU A 226 18.83 -7.91 5.58
N THR A 227 19.02 -6.59 5.57
CA THR A 227 18.79 -5.75 6.76
C THR A 227 17.29 -5.60 7.03
N LEU A 228 16.77 -6.28 8.07
CA LEU A 228 15.38 -6.11 8.51
C LEU A 228 15.23 -4.89 9.44
N ARG A 229 14.78 -3.75 8.88
CA ARG A 229 14.45 -2.55 9.66
C ARG A 229 13.03 -2.62 10.23
N ILE A 230 12.91 -2.66 11.56
CA ILE A 230 11.62 -2.76 12.26
C ILE A 230 11.32 -1.45 12.99
N ASN A 231 10.26 -0.76 12.56
CA ASN A 231 9.68 0.32 13.37
C ASN A 231 8.69 -0.27 14.38
N LEU A 232 9.06 -0.31 15.66
CA LEU A 232 8.22 -0.84 16.74
C LEU A 232 6.93 -0.02 17.00
N ALA A 233 6.84 1.23 16.52
CA ALA A 233 5.59 1.97 16.56
C ALA A 233 4.57 1.44 15.53
N GLU A 234 5.08 0.91 14.40
CA GLU A 234 4.30 0.44 13.25
C GLU A 234 4.14 -1.08 13.19
N SER A 235 4.98 -1.82 13.92
CA SER A 235 4.88 -3.27 14.08
C SER A 235 3.50 -3.66 14.65
N PRO A 236 2.81 -4.68 14.10
CA PRO A 236 1.58 -5.21 14.69
C PRO A 236 1.85 -5.80 16.08
N LEU A 237 3.08 -6.26 16.34
CA LEU A 237 3.53 -6.79 17.62
C LEU A 237 4.08 -5.71 18.55
N GLY A 238 4.35 -4.51 18.05
CA GLY A 238 4.94 -3.41 18.83
C GLY A 238 4.15 -3.05 20.09
N GLY A 239 2.81 -3.10 20.01
CA GLY A 239 1.94 -2.88 21.17
C GLY A 239 1.97 -4.01 22.22
N LEU A 240 2.32 -5.23 21.82
CA LEU A 240 2.50 -6.39 22.70
C LEU A 240 3.93 -6.45 23.26
N ALA A 241 4.94 -6.08 22.46
CA ALA A 241 6.33 -5.99 22.88
C ALA A 241 6.55 -4.95 24.00
N ARG A 242 5.77 -3.85 23.97
CA ARG A 242 5.80 -2.82 25.04
C ARG A 242 5.12 -3.26 26.33
N LYS A 243 4.28 -4.31 26.33
CA LYS A 243 3.59 -4.77 27.54
C LYS A 243 4.54 -5.63 28.36
N LYS A 244 4.66 -5.30 29.65
CA LYS A 244 5.39 -6.11 30.62
C LYS A 244 4.44 -7.14 31.25
N ASP A 245 4.97 -8.33 31.48
CA ASP A 245 4.30 -9.37 32.26
C ASP A 245 4.32 -9.02 33.76
N ARG A 246 3.66 -9.82 34.58
CA ARG A 246 3.59 -9.66 36.05
C ARG A 246 4.98 -9.55 36.70
N ASP A 247 5.98 -10.19 36.10
CA ASP A 247 7.36 -10.20 36.56
C ASP A 247 8.22 -9.04 35.98
N GLY A 248 7.60 -8.05 35.34
CA GLY A 248 8.27 -6.86 34.78
C GLY A 248 9.07 -7.08 33.49
N LYS A 249 9.15 -8.33 33.00
CA LYS A 249 9.78 -8.70 31.73
C LYS A 249 8.87 -8.38 30.53
N PRO A 250 9.42 -8.02 29.35
CA PRO A 250 8.61 -7.80 28.16
C PRO A 250 7.87 -9.10 27.78
N PHE A 251 6.58 -8.98 27.44
CA PHE A 251 5.71 -10.12 27.14
C PHE A 251 6.16 -10.89 25.89
N LEU A 252 6.67 -10.16 24.89
CA LEU A 252 7.35 -10.71 23.73
C LEU A 252 8.81 -10.23 23.76
N SER A 253 9.76 -11.17 23.69
CA SER A 253 11.16 -10.81 23.46
C SER A 253 11.34 -10.28 22.04
N MET A 254 12.43 -9.56 21.80
CA MET A 254 12.69 -8.96 20.50
C MET A 254 12.82 -10.01 19.38
N ASP A 255 13.37 -11.19 19.68
CA ASP A 255 13.53 -12.28 18.71
C ASP A 255 12.18 -12.79 18.20
N LEU A 256 11.16 -12.83 19.06
CA LEU A 256 9.79 -13.19 18.69
C LEU A 256 9.14 -12.13 17.79
N VAL A 257 9.43 -10.85 18.06
CA VAL A 257 8.95 -9.75 17.22
C VAL A 257 9.59 -9.83 15.84
N ILE A 258 10.90 -10.08 15.79
CA ILE A 258 11.65 -10.25 14.54
C ILE A 258 11.08 -11.41 13.72
N ALA A 259 10.86 -12.58 14.32
CA ALA A 259 10.28 -13.72 13.64
C ALA A 259 8.90 -13.41 13.03
N GLY A 260 8.06 -12.68 13.77
CA GLY A 260 6.74 -12.25 13.29
C GLY A 260 6.80 -11.24 12.14
N GLU A 261 7.72 -10.26 12.21
CA GLU A 261 7.93 -9.28 11.13
C GLU A 261 8.53 -9.92 9.87
N ARG A 262 9.45 -10.87 10.03
CA ARG A 262 10.04 -11.62 8.90
C ARG A 262 8.97 -12.40 8.15
N LEU A 263 8.11 -13.12 8.88
CA LEU A 263 7.00 -13.83 8.27
C LEU A 263 6.03 -12.89 7.55
N ARG A 264 5.73 -11.73 8.15
CA ARG A 264 4.89 -10.72 7.52
C ARG A 264 5.52 -10.19 6.22
N GLU A 265 6.81 -9.93 6.23
CA GLU A 265 7.52 -9.49 5.03
C GLU A 265 7.51 -10.55 3.93
N ASP A 266 7.79 -11.81 4.26
CA ASP A 266 7.67 -12.92 3.32
C ASP A 266 6.23 -13.07 2.79
N PHE A 267 5.22 -12.85 3.64
CA PHE A 267 3.80 -12.86 3.26
C PHE A 267 3.45 -11.72 2.30
N GLU A 268 3.96 -10.52 2.54
CA GLU A 268 3.78 -9.35 1.68
C GLU A 268 4.49 -9.53 0.32
N ARG A 269 5.68 -10.16 0.31
CA ARG A 269 6.46 -10.52 -0.90
C ARG A 269 5.77 -11.62 -1.71
N ALA A 270 5.20 -12.61 -1.05
CA ALA A 270 4.42 -13.70 -1.64
C ALA A 270 3.12 -13.24 -2.33
N GLN A 271 2.72 -11.97 -2.13
CA GLN A 271 1.48 -11.38 -2.63
C GLN A 271 0.23 -12.14 -2.16
N MET A 272 0.26 -12.70 -0.95
CA MET A 272 -0.87 -13.44 -0.41
C MET A 272 -1.99 -12.46 0.01
N GLY A 273 -3.13 -12.56 -0.66
CA GLY A 273 -4.27 -11.67 -0.40
C GLY A 273 -5.04 -12.02 0.89
N PRO A 274 -6.00 -11.18 1.32
CA PRO A 274 -6.80 -11.38 2.54
C PRO A 274 -7.57 -12.71 2.62
N ARG A 275 -7.80 -13.37 1.48
CA ARG A 275 -8.50 -14.66 1.39
C ARG A 275 -7.67 -15.86 1.92
N VAL A 276 -6.36 -15.68 2.11
CA VAL A 276 -5.46 -16.74 2.62
C VAL A 276 -5.76 -17.10 4.07
N GLY A 277 -6.22 -16.14 4.89
CA GLY A 277 -6.48 -16.34 6.32
C GLY A 277 -7.66 -17.23 6.68
N GLN A 278 -8.48 -17.63 5.71
CA GLN A 278 -9.67 -18.45 5.95
C GLN A 278 -9.46 -19.93 5.65
N ASN A 279 -8.44 -20.28 4.85
CA ASN A 279 -8.15 -21.65 4.43
C ASN A 279 -6.73 -21.72 3.82
N TRP A 280 -5.71 -21.42 4.63
CA TRP A 280 -4.33 -21.38 4.15
C TRP A 280 -3.86 -22.75 3.63
N GLU A 281 -4.28 -23.85 4.25
CA GLU A 281 -3.99 -25.22 3.80
C GLU A 281 -4.53 -25.50 2.39
N ARG A 282 -5.75 -25.04 2.10
CA ARG A 282 -6.37 -25.17 0.78
C ARG A 282 -5.72 -24.25 -0.26
N PHE A 283 -5.31 -23.06 0.15
CA PHE A 283 -4.67 -22.07 -0.71
C PHE A 283 -3.26 -22.50 -1.16
N LEU A 284 -2.51 -23.20 -0.31
CA LEU A 284 -1.18 -23.74 -0.65
C LEU A 284 -1.26 -25.08 -1.42
N THR A 285 -2.39 -25.79 -1.33
CA THR A 285 -2.60 -27.08 -2.03
C THR A 285 -3.17 -26.86 -3.44
N ALA A 286 -3.98 -25.82 -3.65
CA ALA A 286 -4.46 -25.44 -4.98
C ALA A 286 -3.42 -24.57 -5.68
N GLY A 287 -2.58 -25.17 -6.53
CA GLY A 287 -1.55 -24.51 -7.34
C GLY A 287 -2.11 -23.46 -8.32
N GLY A 288 -2.53 -22.31 -7.78
CA GLY A 288 -3.00 -21.16 -8.54
C GLY A 288 -1.85 -20.51 -9.29
N ARG A 289 -1.57 -21.02 -10.49
CA ARG A 289 -0.65 -20.46 -11.50
C ARG A 289 -1.04 -19.01 -11.82
N GLY A 290 -0.43 -18.07 -11.12
CA GLY A 290 -0.25 -16.69 -11.59
C GLY A 290 1.08 -16.59 -12.33
N GLN A 291 1.21 -17.31 -13.46
CA GLN A 291 2.42 -17.26 -14.29
C GLN A 291 2.51 -15.91 -15.02
N MET A 292 3.61 -15.20 -14.78
CA MET A 292 4.24 -14.36 -15.81
C MET A 292 5.12 -15.30 -16.65
N GLY A 293 5.17 -15.09 -17.97
CA GLY A 293 5.84 -15.98 -18.92
C GLY A 293 7.34 -16.20 -18.65
N PRO A 294 7.94 -17.23 -19.29
CA PRO A 294 9.31 -17.64 -19.08
C PRO A 294 10.28 -16.55 -19.57
N GLY A 295 11.21 -16.10 -18.71
CA GLY A 295 12.32 -15.24 -19.15
C GLY A 295 12.83 -14.14 -18.21
N THR A 296 12.32 -14.01 -16.98
CA THR A 296 12.86 -13.01 -16.03
C THR A 296 13.47 -13.70 -14.82
N ASN A 297 14.80 -13.71 -14.73
CA ASN A 297 15.57 -14.29 -13.62
C ASN A 297 15.55 -13.39 -12.36
N CYS A 298 14.35 -13.03 -11.88
CA CYS A 298 14.18 -12.44 -10.55
C CYS A 298 13.76 -13.56 -9.59
N SER A 299 14.40 -13.69 -8.42
CA SER A 299 13.87 -14.49 -7.31
C SER A 299 12.44 -14.03 -7.03
N GLY A 300 11.48 -14.92 -7.29
CA GLY A 300 10.09 -14.57 -7.56
C GLY A 300 9.20 -14.55 -6.32
N PRO A 301 7.89 -14.24 -6.48
CA PRO A 301 6.88 -14.48 -5.45
C PRO A 301 6.78 -15.95 -5.03
N GLU A 302 7.31 -16.87 -5.84
CA GLU A 302 7.30 -18.31 -5.59
C GLU A 302 8.22 -18.69 -4.43
N ASP A 303 9.45 -18.16 -4.38
CA ASP A 303 10.39 -18.41 -3.28
C ASP A 303 9.85 -17.86 -1.94
N ALA A 304 9.23 -16.69 -1.98
CA ALA A 304 8.58 -16.10 -0.80
C ALA A 304 7.35 -16.92 -0.37
N ARG A 305 6.54 -17.41 -1.32
CA ARG A 305 5.41 -18.31 -1.03
C ARG A 305 5.88 -19.61 -0.40
N GLU A 306 6.98 -20.18 -0.89
CA GLU A 306 7.55 -21.41 -0.33
C GLU A 306 8.03 -21.20 1.10
N ARG A 307 8.76 -20.10 1.39
CA ARG A 307 9.18 -19.75 2.75
C ARG A 307 7.99 -19.59 3.71
N VAL A 308 6.94 -18.87 3.31
CA VAL A 308 5.75 -18.76 4.15
C VAL A 308 5.05 -20.11 4.31
N SER A 309 4.93 -20.89 3.24
CA SER A 309 4.36 -22.23 3.30
C SER A 309 5.09 -23.13 4.30
N MET A 310 6.43 -23.12 4.28
CA MET A 310 7.26 -23.85 5.23
C MET A 310 7.03 -23.37 6.67
N ALA A 311 7.01 -22.05 6.88
CA ALA A 311 6.76 -21.48 8.20
C ALA A 311 5.37 -21.85 8.76
N LEU A 312 4.32 -21.78 7.94
CA LEU A 312 2.96 -22.13 8.35
C LEU A 312 2.81 -23.63 8.62
N ARG A 313 3.43 -24.50 7.81
CA ARG A 313 3.49 -25.95 8.07
C ARG A 313 4.23 -26.25 9.37
N ALA A 314 5.33 -25.56 9.62
CA ALA A 314 6.11 -25.71 10.85
C ALA A 314 5.30 -25.30 12.09
N LEU A 315 4.40 -24.31 11.98
CA LEU A 315 3.49 -23.88 13.05
C LEU A 315 2.33 -24.85 13.28
N GLY A 316 1.78 -25.42 12.21
CA GLY A 316 0.61 -26.30 12.26
C GLY A 316 -0.72 -25.56 12.42
N PRO A 317 -1.86 -26.27 12.26
CA PRO A 317 -3.19 -25.69 12.30
C PRO A 317 -3.49 -25.02 13.66
N GLY A 318 -4.25 -23.93 13.65
CA GLY A 318 -4.54 -23.12 14.84
C GLY A 318 -3.44 -22.09 15.17
N LEU A 319 -2.18 -22.50 15.26
CA LEU A 319 -1.04 -21.58 15.49
C LEU A 319 -0.71 -20.77 14.24
N ALA A 320 -0.74 -21.40 13.06
CA ALA A 320 -0.60 -20.71 11.78
C ALA A 320 -1.69 -19.64 11.59
N ASP A 321 -2.93 -19.96 11.98
CA ASP A 321 -4.09 -19.07 11.79
C ASP A 321 -4.00 -17.80 12.63
N VAL A 322 -3.61 -17.91 13.90
CA VAL A 322 -3.44 -16.73 14.77
C VAL A 322 -2.27 -15.85 14.32
N VAL A 323 -1.17 -16.46 13.87
CA VAL A 323 0.00 -15.73 13.39
C VAL A 323 -0.32 -14.97 12.10
N LEU A 324 -1.02 -15.60 11.15
CA LEU A 324 -1.48 -14.92 9.94
C LEU A 324 -2.38 -13.73 10.27
N ARG A 325 -3.33 -13.89 11.19
CA ARG A 325 -4.26 -12.82 11.57
C ARG A 325 -3.59 -11.64 12.23
N VAL A 326 -2.76 -11.91 13.24
CA VAL A 326 -2.14 -10.84 14.01
C VAL A 326 -0.95 -10.23 13.27
N CYS A 327 -0.08 -11.06 12.68
CA CYS A 327 1.15 -10.58 12.05
C CYS A 327 0.93 -10.13 10.60
N CYS A 328 0.11 -10.83 9.82
CA CYS A 328 -0.06 -10.54 8.39
C CYS A 328 -1.31 -9.68 8.08
N PHE A 329 -2.46 -9.97 8.71
CA PHE A 329 -3.70 -9.21 8.53
C PHE A 329 -3.87 -8.04 9.51
N LEU A 330 -2.94 -7.89 10.46
CA LEU A 330 -2.92 -6.81 11.45
C LEU A 330 -4.22 -6.73 12.29
N GLU A 331 -4.89 -7.87 12.48
CA GLU A 331 -6.09 -7.96 13.32
C GLU A 331 -5.72 -7.75 14.80
N GLY A 332 -6.57 -7.02 15.53
CA GLY A 332 -6.43 -6.89 16.97
C GLY A 332 -6.64 -8.22 17.69
N MET A 333 -5.96 -8.42 18.82
CA MET A 333 -6.02 -9.69 19.56
C MET A 333 -7.45 -10.09 19.95
N GLU A 334 -8.28 -9.12 20.37
CA GLU A 334 -9.67 -9.37 20.76
C GLU A 334 -10.53 -9.82 19.56
N THR A 335 -10.27 -9.27 18.38
CA THR A 335 -10.93 -9.68 17.13
C THR A 335 -10.49 -11.08 16.72
N ALA A 336 -9.20 -11.39 16.86
CA ALA A 336 -8.66 -12.72 16.60
C ALA A 336 -9.26 -13.77 17.55
N GLU A 337 -9.34 -13.49 18.85
CA GLU A 337 -9.96 -14.36 19.86
C GLU A 337 -11.42 -14.69 19.50
N LYS A 338 -12.22 -13.66 19.19
CA LYS A 338 -13.64 -13.84 18.80
C LYS A 338 -13.80 -14.71 17.56
N ARG A 339 -12.98 -14.49 16.52
CA ARG A 339 -13.11 -15.28 15.29
C ARG A 339 -12.59 -16.71 15.43
N MET A 340 -11.63 -16.94 16.32
CA MET A 340 -11.10 -18.27 16.62
C MET A 340 -11.96 -19.06 17.61
N GLY A 341 -13.02 -18.46 18.17
CA GLY A 341 -13.86 -19.09 19.19
C GLY A 341 -13.13 -19.31 20.52
N TRP A 342 -12.10 -18.53 20.80
CA TRP A 342 -11.29 -18.68 22.00
C TRP A 342 -11.89 -17.94 23.19
N ALA A 343 -11.63 -18.45 24.39
CA ALA A 343 -11.98 -17.77 25.63
C ALA A 343 -11.27 -16.40 25.73
N ALA A 344 -11.96 -15.40 26.25
CA ALA A 344 -11.41 -14.05 26.36
C ALA A 344 -10.07 -14.03 27.12
N ARG A 345 -9.10 -13.24 26.62
CA ARG A 345 -7.74 -13.06 27.17
C ARG A 345 -6.79 -14.24 26.97
N SER A 346 -7.16 -15.27 26.23
CA SER A 346 -6.29 -16.42 25.94
C SER A 346 -5.34 -16.19 24.76
N GLY A 347 -5.69 -15.31 23.83
CA GLY A 347 -5.02 -15.18 22.54
C GLY A 347 -3.57 -14.69 22.64
N LYS A 348 -3.25 -13.87 23.64
CA LYS A 348 -1.86 -13.40 23.86
C LYS A 348 -0.90 -14.55 24.11
N ILE A 349 -1.28 -15.50 24.97
CA ILE A 349 -0.43 -16.64 25.34
C ILE A 349 -0.26 -17.57 24.13
N VAL A 350 -1.34 -17.83 23.40
CA VAL A 350 -1.29 -18.67 22.20
C VAL A 350 -0.43 -18.03 21.12
N LEU A 351 -0.54 -16.71 20.90
CA LEU A 351 0.33 -16.00 19.97
C LEU A 351 1.80 -16.07 20.39
N ARG A 352 2.12 -15.94 21.68
CA ARG A 352 3.49 -16.08 22.18
C ARG A 352 4.07 -17.45 21.86
N ILE A 353 3.30 -18.52 22.10
CA ILE A 353 3.69 -19.90 21.77
C ILE A 353 3.91 -20.05 20.26
N ALA A 354 3.02 -19.49 19.45
CA ALA A 354 3.16 -19.53 18.00
C ALA A 354 4.43 -18.81 17.53
N LEU A 355 4.71 -17.61 18.05
CA LEU A 355 5.93 -16.87 17.72
C LEU A 355 7.20 -17.57 18.18
N GLN A 356 7.19 -18.26 19.33
CA GLN A 356 8.33 -19.06 19.79
C GLN A 356 8.65 -20.20 18.83
N ARG A 357 7.61 -20.88 18.34
CA ARG A 357 7.75 -21.94 17.34
C ARG A 357 8.20 -21.40 15.99
N LEU A 358 7.73 -20.20 15.61
CA LEU A 358 8.16 -19.50 14.41
C LEU A 358 9.64 -19.08 14.49
N ALA A 359 10.07 -18.54 15.62
CA ALA A 359 11.47 -18.19 15.87
C ALA A 359 12.36 -19.44 15.78
N GLY A 360 11.96 -20.55 16.43
CA GLY A 360 12.69 -21.82 16.31
C GLY A 360 12.76 -22.38 14.88
N HIS A 361 11.70 -22.19 14.07
CA HIS A 361 11.73 -22.55 12.65
C HIS A 361 12.75 -21.72 11.88
N TYR A 362 12.77 -20.40 12.10
CA TYR A 362 13.77 -19.55 11.47
C TYR A 362 15.17 -19.89 11.98
N ASP A 363 15.41 -20.00 13.28
CA ASP A 363 16.73 -20.36 13.82
C ASP A 363 17.24 -21.71 13.29
N GLY A 364 16.35 -22.69 13.12
CA GLY A 364 16.67 -24.00 12.54
C GLY A 364 16.98 -23.98 11.05
N LEU A 365 16.58 -22.94 10.31
CA LEU A 365 17.01 -22.69 8.92
C LEU A 365 18.41 -22.04 8.84
N HIS A 366 18.94 -21.51 9.95
CA HIS A 366 20.26 -20.84 10.03
C HIS A 366 21.35 -21.71 10.71
N ARG A 367 21.02 -22.95 11.10
CA ARG A 367 21.99 -24.01 11.45
C ARG A 367 22.17 -24.93 10.26
#